data_AF-A0AAV6C872-F1
#
_entry.id   AF-A0AAV6C872-F1
#
_cell.length_a   1.000
_cell.length_b   1.000
_cell.length_c   1.000
_cell.angle_alpha   90.00
_cell.angle_beta   90.00
_cell.angle_gamma   90.00
#
_symmetry.space_group_name_H-M   'P 1'
#
loop_
_entity.id
_entity.type
_entity.pdbx_description
1 polymer ?
#
loop_
_entity_poly.entity_id
_entity_poly.type
_entity_poly.pdbx_seq_one_letter_code
_entity_poly.pdbx_strand_id
1 'polypeptide(L)'
;MGILAAVKWLPSAVVAGFSAVFRGVGRATKPTAVTMQCCQSCGEMRMTKFVAFYRNVGMLFRRQTYTLMGNLCETCVHKHFWKFEVLDVVLGPWGMISAILAPIYFVQNIFSYVAALYQFERAGTEGQVPQASRFPLLKVLAVVAAAVVVLLAVRTITKRQRAAAIFANASAQHETEQILCGDKFKSVKLFSTPDYQAAAVTSLACGESVIRLAHQGNWTKLQTQKGDEGFLPKWYVGLPANSEPEKIEKCNRPSPMQNVEQFQKLKASIDGFIDAEGISDKDFRDTTEDLASGAYFLAYLAADDGGKSKAVVLMDAVNDPKIEDTFSKLSASEQDEMRTWYSKNLAVMSKAFDLGYEEGAKLPCNPN
;
A
#
# COMPACT_ATOMS: atom_id res chain seq x y z
N MET A 1 -39.72 -24.04 3.67
CA MET A 1 -39.68 -22.68 3.09
C MET A 1 -38.24 -22.21 3.14
N GLY A 2 -37.63 -22.06 1.96
CA GLY A 2 -36.21 -22.32 1.75
C GLY A 2 -35.30 -21.10 1.71
N ILE A 3 -34.02 -21.40 1.93
CA ILE A 3 -32.81 -20.55 1.90
C ILE A 3 -32.66 -19.70 0.62
N LEU A 4 -33.48 -19.92 -0.42
CA LEU A 4 -33.57 -19.08 -1.63
C LEU A 4 -34.03 -17.64 -1.36
N ALA A 5 -34.58 -17.33 -0.19
CA ALA A 5 -34.96 -15.96 0.17
C ALA A 5 -33.75 -15.07 0.58
N ALA A 6 -32.62 -15.66 0.99
CA ALA A 6 -31.48 -14.90 1.53
C ALA A 6 -30.60 -14.24 0.44
N VAL A 7 -30.67 -14.70 -0.81
CA VAL A 7 -29.86 -14.16 -1.92
C VAL A 7 -30.45 -12.85 -2.49
N LYS A 8 -31.74 -12.56 -2.24
CA LYS A 8 -32.42 -11.34 -2.71
C LYS A 8 -32.01 -10.05 -1.97
N TRP A 9 -31.27 -10.15 -0.87
CA TRP A 9 -30.90 -9.01 -0.03
C TRP A 9 -29.47 -8.48 -0.25
N LEU A 10 -28.71 -9.05 -1.17
CA LEU A 10 -27.43 -8.47 -1.57
C LEU A 10 -27.68 -7.18 -2.36
N PRO A 11 -27.19 -6.01 -1.89
CA PRO A 11 -27.42 -4.75 -2.59
C PRO A 11 -26.84 -4.83 -4.00
N SER A 12 -27.62 -4.45 -5.01
CA SER A 12 -27.19 -4.44 -6.42
C SER A 12 -25.87 -3.69 -6.64
N ALA A 13 -25.55 -2.73 -5.76
CA ALA A 13 -24.28 -1.99 -5.74
C ALA A 13 -23.05 -2.87 -5.40
N VAL A 14 -23.19 -3.91 -4.56
CA VAL A 14 -22.08 -4.83 -4.22
C VAL A 14 -21.76 -5.73 -5.40
N VAL A 15 -22.79 -6.25 -6.08
CA VAL A 15 -22.63 -7.06 -7.31
C VAL A 15 -22.05 -6.20 -8.45
N ALA A 16 -22.53 -4.97 -8.61
CA ALA A 16 -22.02 -4.04 -9.61
C ALA A 16 -20.56 -3.60 -9.33
N GLY A 17 -20.22 -3.33 -8.07
CA GLY A 17 -18.87 -2.97 -7.63
C GLY A 17 -17.84 -4.08 -7.83
N PHE A 18 -18.21 -5.34 -7.53
CA PHE A 18 -17.40 -6.50 -7.89
C PHE A 18 -17.26 -6.65 -9.41
N SER A 19 -18.26 -6.30 -10.23
CA SER A 19 -18.07 -6.34 -11.70
C SER A 19 -17.09 -5.27 -12.21
N ALA A 20 -17.03 -4.10 -11.59
CA ALA A 20 -16.24 -2.96 -12.07
C ALA A 20 -14.74 -3.13 -11.76
N VAL A 21 -14.41 -3.63 -10.57
CA VAL A 21 -13.01 -3.93 -10.17
C VAL A 21 -12.39 -5.02 -11.05
N PHE A 22 -13.21 -5.94 -11.58
CA PHE A 22 -12.75 -7.04 -12.42
C PHE A 22 -12.85 -6.76 -13.94
N ARG A 23 -13.40 -5.61 -14.38
CA ARG A 23 -13.53 -5.26 -15.81
C ARG A 23 -12.19 -5.03 -16.52
N GLY A 24 -11.15 -4.58 -15.81
CA GLY A 24 -9.81 -4.40 -16.37
C GLY A 24 -9.12 -5.72 -16.73
N VAL A 25 -9.40 -6.78 -15.99
CA VAL A 25 -8.87 -8.14 -16.24
C VAL A 25 -9.79 -8.93 -17.20
N GLY A 26 -11.07 -8.59 -17.27
CA GLY A 26 -12.08 -9.30 -18.05
C GLY A 26 -11.99 -9.17 -19.58
N ARG A 27 -11.23 -8.22 -20.14
CA ARG A 27 -11.09 -8.13 -21.61
C ARG A 27 -10.25 -9.25 -22.23
N ALA A 28 -9.35 -9.88 -21.45
CA ALA A 28 -8.54 -11.01 -21.93
C ALA A 28 -9.25 -12.38 -21.82
N THR A 29 -10.43 -12.43 -21.21
CA THR A 29 -11.15 -13.69 -20.98
C THR A 29 -12.55 -13.65 -21.59
N LYS A 30 -12.63 -13.46 -22.91
CA LYS A 30 -13.78 -14.05 -23.62
C LYS A 30 -13.85 -15.52 -23.19
N PRO A 31 -15.02 -16.05 -22.78
CA PRO A 31 -15.15 -17.44 -22.39
C PRO A 31 -14.75 -18.31 -23.58
N THR A 32 -13.49 -18.72 -23.61
CA THR A 32 -12.96 -19.68 -24.57
C THR A 32 -13.72 -20.97 -24.43
N ALA A 33 -14.22 -21.51 -25.52
CA ALA A 33 -14.74 -22.87 -25.50
C ALA A 33 -13.65 -23.84 -25.03
N VAL A 34 -14.04 -24.97 -24.47
CA VAL A 34 -13.13 -26.09 -24.26
C VAL A 34 -12.70 -26.59 -25.64
N THR A 35 -11.40 -26.73 -25.86
CA THR A 35 -10.85 -27.18 -27.14
C THR A 35 -9.85 -28.33 -26.94
N MET A 36 -9.80 -29.24 -27.91
CA MET A 36 -8.77 -30.29 -27.97
C MET A 36 -7.48 -29.68 -28.54
N GLN A 37 -6.46 -29.53 -27.70
CA GLN A 37 -5.14 -29.02 -28.06
C GLN A 37 -4.10 -29.51 -27.04
N CYS A 38 -2.82 -29.35 -27.35
CA CYS A 38 -1.75 -29.69 -26.41
C CYS A 38 -1.85 -28.79 -25.17
N CYS A 39 -1.86 -29.39 -23.98
CA CYS A 39 -1.84 -28.64 -22.75
C CYS A 39 -0.51 -27.88 -22.62
N GLN A 40 -0.57 -26.58 -22.36
CA GLN A 40 0.63 -25.74 -22.25
C GLN A 40 1.49 -26.06 -21.01
N SER A 41 0.99 -26.84 -20.05
CA SER A 41 1.76 -27.25 -18.86
C SER A 41 2.34 -28.66 -18.94
N CYS A 42 1.63 -29.64 -19.52
CA CYS A 42 2.12 -31.03 -19.58
C CYS A 42 2.48 -31.50 -20.99
N GLY A 43 2.14 -30.73 -22.03
CA GLY A 43 2.40 -31.06 -23.43
C GLY A 43 1.45 -32.08 -24.07
N GLU A 44 0.65 -32.79 -23.27
CA GLU A 44 -0.26 -33.82 -23.79
C GLU A 44 -1.50 -33.24 -24.49
N MET A 45 -1.96 -33.92 -25.55
CA MET A 45 -3.22 -33.63 -26.24
C MET A 45 -4.41 -34.02 -25.36
N ARG A 46 -5.10 -33.02 -24.81
CA ARG A 46 -6.29 -33.22 -23.97
C ARG A 46 -7.31 -32.11 -24.23
N MET A 47 -8.51 -32.24 -23.65
CA MET A 47 -9.43 -31.10 -23.56
C MET A 47 -8.79 -30.05 -22.65
N THR A 48 -8.66 -28.83 -23.15
CA THR A 48 -8.03 -27.73 -22.43
C THR A 48 -8.93 -26.51 -22.39
N LYS A 49 -8.68 -25.65 -21.41
CA LYS A 49 -9.38 -24.40 -21.20
C LYS A 49 -8.37 -23.33 -20.80
N PHE A 50 -8.51 -22.14 -21.38
CA PHE A 50 -7.74 -20.98 -20.94
C PHE A 50 -8.12 -20.62 -19.50
N VAL A 51 -7.14 -20.61 -18.61
CA VAL A 51 -7.28 -20.16 -17.23
C VAL A 51 -6.17 -19.16 -16.90
N ALA A 52 -6.45 -18.28 -15.93
CA ALA A 52 -5.48 -17.35 -15.38
C ALA A 52 -5.49 -17.46 -13.85
N PHE A 53 -4.33 -17.79 -13.30
CA PHE A 53 -4.07 -17.84 -11.86
C PHE A 53 -3.05 -16.79 -11.46
N TYR A 54 -3.28 -16.15 -10.33
CA TYR A 54 -2.46 -15.08 -9.78
C TYR A 54 -1.94 -15.50 -8.42
N ARG A 55 -0.67 -15.22 -8.14
CA ARG A 55 -0.05 -15.46 -6.83
C ARG A 55 0.68 -14.21 -6.39
N ASN A 56 0.46 -13.83 -5.15
CA ASN A 56 1.13 -12.73 -4.48
C ASN A 56 2.01 -13.28 -3.35
N VAL A 57 3.32 -13.11 -3.48
CA VAL A 57 4.26 -13.39 -2.40
C VAL A 57 4.58 -12.07 -1.71
N GLY A 58 4.09 -11.91 -0.48
CA GLY A 58 4.47 -10.80 0.37
C GLY A 58 5.79 -11.11 1.05
N MET A 59 6.82 -10.32 0.77
CA MET A 59 7.96 -10.16 1.67
C MET A 59 7.72 -8.88 2.50
N LEU A 60 8.33 -8.79 3.68
CA LEU A 60 8.16 -7.66 4.60
C LEU A 60 8.29 -6.28 3.93
N PHE A 61 9.20 -6.15 2.95
CA PHE A 61 9.47 -4.89 2.22
C PHE A 61 9.29 -4.98 0.70
N ARG A 62 8.99 -6.16 0.14
CA ARG A 62 8.92 -6.36 -1.31
C ARG A 62 7.73 -7.23 -1.68
N ARG A 63 7.10 -6.92 -2.80
CA ARG A 63 6.02 -7.74 -3.37
C ARG A 63 6.54 -8.45 -4.62
N GLN A 64 6.28 -9.75 -4.73
CA GLN A 64 6.47 -10.49 -5.98
C GLN A 64 5.14 -11.06 -6.45
N THR A 65 4.71 -10.65 -7.64
CA THR A 65 3.50 -11.15 -8.27
C THR A 65 3.86 -12.13 -9.37
N TYR A 66 3.24 -13.30 -9.35
CA TYR A 66 3.40 -14.33 -10.36
C TYR A 66 2.06 -14.57 -11.05
N THR A 67 2.10 -14.67 -12.37
CA THR A 67 0.91 -14.94 -13.19
C THR A 67 1.14 -16.23 -13.98
N LEU A 68 0.18 -17.13 -13.93
CA LEU A 68 0.13 -18.30 -14.80
C LEU A 68 -1.12 -18.17 -15.66
N MET A 69 -0.92 -18.00 -16.96
CA MET A 69 -2.01 -17.91 -17.92
C MET A 69 -1.77 -18.91 -19.04
N GLY A 70 -2.80 -19.67 -19.41
CA GLY A 70 -2.68 -20.61 -20.51
C GLY A 70 -3.82 -21.59 -20.65
N ASN A 71 -3.80 -22.31 -21.78
CA ASN A 71 -4.69 -23.43 -22.06
C ASN A 71 -4.21 -24.67 -21.31
N LEU A 72 -4.88 -24.96 -20.20
CA LEU A 72 -4.52 -26.05 -19.30
C LEU A 72 -5.56 -27.17 -19.38
N CYS A 73 -5.13 -28.43 -19.26
CA CYS A 73 -6.04 -29.56 -19.08
C CYS A 73 -6.53 -29.62 -17.63
N GLU A 74 -7.64 -30.31 -17.37
CA GLU A 74 -8.26 -30.39 -16.04
C GLU A 74 -7.28 -30.76 -14.92
N THR A 75 -6.45 -31.79 -15.14
CA THR A 75 -5.45 -32.23 -14.15
C THR A 75 -4.40 -31.14 -13.85
N CYS A 76 -3.94 -30.40 -14.87
CA CYS A 76 -3.00 -29.30 -14.68
C CYS A 76 -3.66 -28.09 -14.02
N VAL A 77 -4.91 -27.79 -14.36
CA VAL A 77 -5.71 -26.74 -13.70
C VAL A 77 -5.79 -27.02 -12.19
N HIS A 78 -6.12 -28.24 -11.80
CA HIS A 78 -6.19 -28.62 -10.38
C HIS A 78 -4.85 -28.51 -9.66
N LYS A 79 -3.78 -29.05 -10.28
CA LYS A 79 -2.42 -29.02 -9.71
C LYS A 79 -1.91 -27.60 -9.50
N HIS A 80 -2.07 -26.72 -10.50
CA HIS A 80 -1.60 -25.33 -10.42
C HIS A 80 -2.45 -24.48 -9.49
N PHE A 81 -3.77 -24.68 -9.47
CA PHE A 81 -4.66 -24.00 -8.52
C PHE A 81 -4.19 -24.23 -7.08
N TRP A 82 -4.05 -25.48 -6.65
CA TRP A 82 -3.61 -25.78 -5.28
C TRP A 82 -2.20 -25.27 -4.97
N LYS A 83 -1.28 -25.38 -5.94
CA LYS A 83 0.08 -24.84 -5.77
C LYS A 83 0.08 -23.32 -5.56
N PHE A 84 -0.74 -22.59 -6.32
CA PHE A 84 -0.83 -21.14 -6.20
C PHE A 84 -1.55 -20.75 -4.91
N GLU A 85 -2.68 -21.38 -4.60
CA GLU A 85 -3.51 -21.03 -3.47
C GLU A 85 -2.85 -21.31 -2.12
N VAL A 86 -2.23 -22.49 -1.97
CA VAL A 86 -1.50 -22.83 -0.74
C VAL A 86 -0.38 -21.83 -0.48
N LEU A 87 0.35 -21.44 -1.54
CA LEU A 87 1.40 -20.43 -1.40
C LEU A 87 0.85 -19.04 -1.15
N ASP A 88 -0.28 -18.65 -1.74
CA ASP A 88 -0.88 -17.33 -1.54
C ASP A 88 -1.43 -17.17 -0.10
N VAL A 89 -2.01 -18.23 0.46
CA VAL A 89 -2.50 -18.24 1.85
C VAL A 89 -1.33 -18.25 2.84
N VAL A 90 -0.28 -19.02 2.58
CA VAL A 90 0.88 -19.15 3.49
C VAL A 90 1.82 -17.96 3.38
N LEU A 91 2.06 -17.42 2.17
CA LEU A 91 3.07 -16.39 1.89
C LEU A 91 2.50 -15.02 1.46
N GLY A 92 1.20 -14.91 1.22
CA GLY A 92 0.56 -13.64 0.89
C GLY A 92 0.49 -12.63 2.06
N PRO A 93 0.15 -13.02 3.30
CA PRO A 93 -0.21 -12.03 4.33
C PRO A 93 0.98 -11.37 5.06
N TRP A 94 2.23 -11.66 4.71
CA TRP A 94 3.40 -11.15 5.43
C TRP A 94 3.71 -9.66 5.20
N GLY A 95 3.18 -9.07 4.13
CA GLY A 95 3.33 -7.63 3.84
C GLY A 95 2.01 -6.88 4.03
N MET A 96 2.06 -5.61 4.46
CA MET A 96 0.85 -4.81 4.73
C MET A 96 -0.06 -4.63 3.51
N ILE A 97 0.55 -4.39 2.33
CA ILE A 97 -0.16 -4.30 1.05
C ILE A 97 -0.67 -5.69 0.62
N SER A 98 0.16 -6.72 0.80
CA SER A 98 -0.15 -8.08 0.39
C SER A 98 -1.27 -8.72 1.23
N ALA A 99 -1.43 -8.31 2.49
CA ALA A 99 -2.55 -8.72 3.34
C ALA A 99 -3.92 -8.26 2.80
N ILE A 100 -3.97 -7.21 1.98
CA ILE A 100 -5.19 -6.73 1.31
C ILE A 100 -5.38 -7.41 -0.05
N LEU A 101 -4.30 -7.58 -0.81
CA LEU A 101 -4.37 -8.13 -2.17
C LEU A 101 -4.52 -9.65 -2.22
N ALA A 102 -3.91 -10.40 -1.29
CA ALA A 102 -3.99 -11.86 -1.28
C ALA A 102 -5.45 -12.37 -1.20
N PRO A 103 -6.35 -11.81 -0.35
CA PRO A 103 -7.77 -12.17 -0.38
C PRO A 103 -8.47 -11.93 -1.73
N ILE A 104 -8.03 -10.93 -2.49
CA ILE A 104 -8.61 -10.62 -3.81
C ILE A 104 -8.18 -11.69 -4.82
N TYR A 105 -6.90 -12.04 -4.84
CA TYR A 105 -6.37 -13.08 -5.73
C TYR A 105 -6.91 -14.47 -5.39
N PHE A 106 -7.07 -14.79 -4.10
CA PHE A 106 -7.75 -16.00 -3.63
C PHE A 106 -9.15 -16.14 -4.25
N VAL A 107 -10.00 -15.11 -4.14
CA VAL A 107 -11.36 -15.13 -4.71
C VAL A 107 -11.32 -15.27 -6.24
N GLN A 108 -10.40 -14.57 -6.89
CA GLN A 108 -10.26 -14.60 -8.35
C GLN A 108 -9.82 -15.99 -8.86
N ASN A 109 -8.84 -16.60 -8.20
CA ASN A 109 -8.34 -17.93 -8.52
C ASN A 109 -9.44 -18.99 -8.34
N ILE A 110 -10.21 -18.90 -7.25
CA ILE A 110 -11.37 -19.77 -7.02
C ILE A 110 -12.37 -19.66 -8.16
N PHE A 111 -12.71 -18.44 -8.58
CA PHE A 111 -13.67 -18.24 -9.66
C PHE A 111 -13.15 -18.84 -10.98
N SER A 112 -11.89 -18.54 -11.35
CA SER A 112 -11.24 -19.13 -12.53
C SER A 112 -11.23 -20.66 -12.48
N TYR A 113 -10.94 -21.24 -11.32
CA TYR A 113 -10.87 -22.69 -11.11
C TYR A 113 -12.25 -23.36 -11.26
N VAL A 114 -13.27 -22.84 -10.56
CA VAL A 114 -14.64 -23.36 -10.62
C VAL A 114 -15.22 -23.23 -12.03
N ALA A 115 -15.00 -22.09 -12.69
CA ALA A 115 -15.46 -21.87 -14.05
C ALA A 115 -14.81 -22.86 -15.04
N ALA A 116 -13.52 -23.16 -14.87
CA ALA A 116 -12.83 -24.15 -15.70
C ALA A 116 -13.39 -25.56 -15.49
N LEU A 117 -13.55 -26.00 -14.23
CA LEU A 117 -14.12 -27.31 -13.92
C LEU A 117 -15.53 -27.50 -14.47
N TYR A 118 -16.39 -26.49 -14.30
CA TYR A 118 -17.75 -26.53 -14.82
C TYR A 118 -17.78 -26.71 -16.35
N GLN A 119 -16.84 -26.08 -17.07
CA GLN A 119 -16.74 -26.23 -18.52
C GLN A 119 -16.21 -27.60 -18.94
N PHE A 120 -15.24 -28.17 -18.22
CA PHE A 120 -14.77 -29.54 -18.49
C PHE A 120 -15.87 -30.57 -18.28
N GLU A 121 -16.63 -30.46 -17.20
CA GLU A 121 -17.77 -31.35 -16.92
C GLU A 121 -18.81 -31.27 -18.03
N ARG A 122 -19.17 -30.05 -18.45
CA ARG A 122 -20.14 -29.84 -19.55
C ARG A 122 -19.63 -30.41 -20.88
N ALA A 123 -18.37 -30.22 -21.22
CA ALA A 123 -17.78 -30.73 -22.45
C ALA A 123 -17.73 -32.28 -22.46
N GLY A 124 -17.48 -32.91 -21.32
CA GLY A 124 -17.53 -34.37 -21.19
C GLY A 124 -18.94 -34.95 -21.41
N THR A 125 -19.98 -34.19 -21.09
CA THR A 125 -21.38 -34.61 -21.24
C THR A 125 -22.00 -34.36 -22.62
N GLU A 126 -21.32 -33.67 -23.54
CA GLU A 126 -21.92 -33.26 -24.83
C GLU A 126 -22.20 -34.44 -25.79
N GLY A 127 -21.96 -35.69 -25.37
CA GLY A 127 -22.40 -36.93 -26.02
C GLY A 127 -23.32 -37.86 -25.19
N GLN A 128 -23.68 -37.50 -23.96
CA GLN A 128 -24.55 -38.30 -23.08
C GLN A 128 -25.75 -37.46 -22.58
N VAL A 129 -26.97 -38.01 -22.71
CA VAL A 129 -28.22 -37.37 -22.28
C VAL A 129 -28.09 -36.93 -20.81
N PRO A 130 -28.39 -35.66 -20.47
CA PRO A 130 -28.13 -35.12 -19.14
C PRO A 130 -29.04 -35.81 -18.11
N GLN A 131 -28.47 -36.69 -17.29
CA GLN A 131 -29.05 -36.98 -15.99
C GLN A 131 -28.83 -35.75 -15.12
N ALA A 132 -29.92 -35.16 -14.63
CA ALA A 132 -29.91 -34.03 -13.72
C ALA A 132 -29.20 -34.41 -12.40
N SER A 133 -27.87 -34.29 -12.36
CA SER A 133 -27.09 -34.53 -11.16
C SER A 133 -27.21 -33.31 -10.24
N ARG A 134 -27.77 -33.55 -9.05
CA ARG A 134 -28.17 -32.54 -8.05
C ARG A 134 -27.02 -31.89 -7.27
N PHE A 135 -25.76 -32.07 -7.68
CA PHE A 135 -24.61 -31.82 -6.80
C PHE A 135 -23.60 -30.70 -7.13
N PRO A 136 -23.55 -30.06 -8.33
CA PRO A 136 -22.52 -29.04 -8.58
C PRO A 136 -22.82 -27.72 -7.85
N LEU A 137 -24.09 -27.32 -7.76
CA LEU A 137 -24.49 -26.04 -7.15
C LEU A 137 -24.16 -25.97 -5.65
N LEU A 138 -24.29 -27.09 -4.93
CA LEU A 138 -24.05 -27.15 -3.49
C LEU A 138 -22.57 -26.93 -3.15
N LYS A 139 -21.66 -27.50 -3.96
CA LYS A 139 -20.21 -27.33 -3.79
C LYS A 139 -19.78 -25.89 -4.06
N VAL A 140 -20.33 -25.26 -5.10
CA VAL A 140 -20.05 -23.85 -5.40
C VAL A 140 -20.57 -22.95 -4.28
N LEU A 141 -21.78 -23.18 -3.77
CA LEU A 141 -22.34 -22.42 -2.66
C LEU A 141 -21.52 -22.58 -1.37
N ALA A 142 -20.99 -23.77 -1.09
CA ALA A 142 -20.13 -24.02 0.06
C ALA A 142 -18.81 -23.23 -0.04
N VAL A 143 -18.19 -23.18 -1.23
CA VAL A 143 -16.95 -22.42 -1.46
C VAL A 143 -17.19 -20.91 -1.33
N VAL A 144 -18.29 -20.40 -1.90
CA VAL A 144 -18.67 -18.99 -1.76
C VAL A 144 -18.94 -18.64 -0.30
N ALA A 145 -19.65 -19.49 0.44
CA ALA A 145 -19.90 -19.29 1.87
C ALA A 145 -18.59 -19.26 2.68
N ALA A 146 -17.65 -20.16 2.40
CA ALA A 146 -16.34 -20.17 3.04
C ALA A 146 -15.54 -18.88 2.77
N ALA A 147 -15.53 -18.39 1.53
CA ALA A 147 -14.87 -17.14 1.17
C ALA A 147 -15.49 -15.93 1.89
N VAL A 148 -16.82 -15.89 2.02
CA VAL A 148 -17.51 -14.84 2.78
C VAL A 148 -17.14 -14.88 4.26
N VAL A 149 -17.06 -16.08 4.87
CA VAL A 149 -16.63 -16.23 6.27
C VAL A 149 -15.19 -15.75 6.46
N VAL A 150 -14.27 -16.07 5.54
CA VAL A 150 -12.88 -15.58 5.58
C VAL A 150 -12.83 -14.05 5.49
N LEU A 151 -13.58 -13.45 4.56
CA LEU A 151 -13.65 -11.98 4.43
C LEU A 151 -14.22 -11.31 5.69
N LEU A 152 -15.24 -11.92 6.31
CA LEU A 152 -15.79 -11.43 7.58
C LEU A 152 -14.78 -11.57 8.73
N ALA A 153 -14.05 -12.68 8.80
CA ALA A 153 -13.00 -12.89 9.79
C ALA A 153 -11.86 -11.87 9.63
N VAL A 154 -11.35 -11.66 8.42
CA VAL A 154 -10.34 -10.62 8.10
C VAL A 154 -10.85 -9.23 8.49
N ARG A 155 -12.12 -8.92 8.21
CA ARG A 155 -12.73 -7.65 8.63
C ARG A 155 -12.81 -7.50 10.15
N THR A 156 -13.06 -8.59 10.89
CA THR A 156 -13.06 -8.56 12.36
C THR A 156 -11.65 -8.42 12.96
N ILE A 157 -10.65 -9.08 12.38
CA ILE A 157 -9.24 -9.01 12.80
C ILE A 157 -8.67 -7.61 12.52
N THR A 158 -8.92 -7.05 11.34
CA THR A 158 -8.50 -5.67 10.99
C THR A 158 -9.17 -4.61 11.86
N LYS A 159 -10.46 -4.78 12.22
CA LYS A 159 -11.11 -3.93 13.24
C LYS A 159 -10.45 -4.05 14.61
N ARG A 160 -10.04 -5.26 15.04
CA ARG A 160 -9.33 -5.47 16.30
C ARG A 160 -7.91 -4.91 16.29
N GLN A 161 -7.20 -4.98 15.17
CA GLN A 161 -5.86 -4.39 15.04
C GLN A 161 -5.89 -2.85 15.01
N ARG A 162 -6.92 -2.23 14.44
CA ARG A 162 -7.13 -0.77 14.57
C ARG A 162 -7.46 -0.35 16.00
N ALA A 163 -8.17 -1.19 16.77
CA ALA A 163 -8.41 -0.94 18.18
C ALA A 163 -7.14 -1.15 19.03
N ALA A 164 -6.30 -2.15 18.72
CA ALA A 164 -5.08 -2.44 19.48
C ALA A 164 -3.91 -1.49 19.16
N ALA A 165 -3.79 -1.02 17.91
CA ALA A 165 -2.76 -0.04 17.52
C ALA A 165 -2.99 1.36 18.12
N ILE A 166 -4.22 1.67 18.56
CA ILE A 166 -4.53 2.92 19.28
C ILE A 166 -4.10 2.85 20.76
N PHE A 167 -3.87 1.64 21.31
CA PHE A 167 -3.52 1.46 22.73
C PHE A 167 -2.10 0.94 22.99
N ALA A 168 -1.26 0.76 21.96
CA ALA A 168 0.09 0.19 22.11
C ALA A 168 1.25 1.20 21.99
N ASN A 169 0.97 2.51 21.82
CA ASN A 169 2.00 3.56 21.83
C ASN A 169 1.82 4.59 22.97
N ALA A 170 1.34 4.12 24.11
CA ALA A 170 1.46 4.83 25.37
C ALA A 170 2.41 4.06 26.30
N SER A 171 3.66 3.90 25.85
CA SER A 171 4.76 3.63 26.77
C SER A 171 5.67 4.86 26.74
N ALA A 172 5.91 5.41 27.92
CA ALA A 172 6.48 6.71 28.17
C ALA A 172 7.81 6.93 27.43
N GLN A 173 7.79 7.82 26.43
CA GLN A 173 8.93 8.66 26.16
C GLN A 173 8.62 10.02 26.75
N HIS A 174 9.32 10.33 27.84
CA HIS A 174 9.38 11.66 28.41
C HIS A 174 10.15 12.55 27.42
N GLU A 175 9.44 13.13 26.45
CA GLU A 175 10.01 14.14 25.56
C GLU A 175 10.23 15.43 26.36
N THR A 176 11.45 15.95 26.25
CA THR A 176 11.83 17.24 26.82
C THR A 176 11.41 18.33 25.85
N GLU A 177 10.61 19.27 26.32
CA GLU A 177 10.06 20.37 25.53
C GLU A 177 10.42 21.72 26.13
N GLN A 178 10.24 22.80 25.37
CA GLN A 178 10.50 24.15 25.85
C GLN A 178 9.22 24.94 26.04
N ILE A 179 9.26 25.80 27.05
CA ILE A 179 8.22 26.78 27.30
C ILE A 179 8.34 27.91 26.27
N LEU A 180 7.40 27.96 25.34
CA LEU A 180 7.31 29.02 24.36
C LEU A 180 6.55 30.20 24.96
N CYS A 181 7.20 31.36 25.03
CA CYS A 181 6.51 32.61 25.30
C CYS A 181 6.67 33.54 24.12
N GLY A 182 5.61 34.28 23.77
CA GLY A 182 5.76 35.37 22.81
C GLY A 182 6.58 36.54 23.37
N ASP A 183 7.01 37.44 22.49
CA ASP A 183 7.94 38.57 22.77
C ASP A 183 7.51 39.50 23.92
N LYS A 184 6.23 39.46 24.31
CA LYS A 184 5.64 40.32 25.34
C LYS A 184 5.75 39.77 26.76
N PHE A 185 6.00 38.46 26.92
CA PHE A 185 5.97 37.80 28.23
C PHE A 185 7.31 37.12 28.53
N LYS A 186 7.86 37.37 29.72
CA LYS A 186 9.14 36.79 30.17
C LYS A 186 8.98 35.49 30.96
N SER A 187 7.75 35.15 31.37
CA SER A 187 7.43 33.92 32.09
C SER A 187 5.95 33.59 32.00
N VAL A 188 5.58 32.33 32.26
CA VAL A 188 4.20 31.82 32.30
C VAL A 188 3.94 31.08 33.61
N LYS A 189 2.71 31.13 34.10
CA LYS A 189 2.33 30.43 35.34
C LYS A 189 1.89 29.00 35.03
N LEU A 190 2.41 28.05 35.79
CA LEU A 190 1.98 26.65 35.79
C LEU A 190 0.82 26.48 36.77
N PHE A 191 -0.30 25.92 36.33
CA PHE A 191 -1.52 25.81 37.14
C PHE A 191 -1.68 24.43 37.76
N SER A 192 -2.33 24.36 38.93
CA SER A 192 -2.57 23.10 39.65
C SER A 192 -3.63 22.21 38.97
N THR A 193 -4.57 22.83 38.26
CA THR A 193 -5.60 22.17 37.45
C THR A 193 -5.67 22.84 36.06
N PRO A 194 -6.28 22.20 35.05
CA PRO A 194 -6.42 22.77 33.70
C PRO A 194 -7.48 23.89 33.63
N ASP A 195 -7.31 24.94 34.45
CA ASP A 195 -8.17 26.12 34.55
C ASP A 195 -7.32 27.39 34.81
N TYR A 196 -7.65 28.51 34.16
CA TYR A 196 -6.95 29.80 34.32
C TYR A 196 -7.18 30.48 35.66
N GLN A 197 -8.29 30.16 36.33
CA GLN A 197 -8.60 30.69 37.66
C GLN A 197 -8.02 29.81 38.78
N ALA A 198 -7.39 28.68 38.41
CA ALA A 198 -6.75 27.80 39.38
C ALA A 198 -5.56 28.48 40.05
N ALA A 199 -5.21 27.98 41.24
CA ALA A 199 -4.00 28.41 41.92
C ALA A 199 -2.77 28.06 41.07
N ALA A 200 -1.89 29.04 40.89
CA ALA A 200 -0.60 28.84 40.25
C ALA A 200 0.33 28.05 41.19
N VAL A 201 0.90 26.97 40.70
CA VAL A 201 1.90 26.14 41.39
C VAL A 201 3.24 26.85 41.39
N THR A 202 3.68 27.31 40.22
CA THR A 202 4.96 28.01 40.05
C THR A 202 4.95 28.86 38.77
N SER A 203 5.99 29.65 38.54
CA SER A 203 6.18 30.43 37.32
C SER A 203 7.40 29.91 36.57
N LEU A 204 7.23 29.61 35.28
CA LEU A 204 8.25 29.07 34.39
C LEU A 204 8.79 30.17 33.47
N ALA A 205 10.10 30.21 33.29
CA ALA A 205 10.72 31.11 32.35
C ALA A 205 10.54 30.62 30.91
N CYS A 206 10.57 31.56 29.97
CA CYS A 206 10.51 31.24 28.54
C CYS A 206 11.82 30.57 28.10
N GLY A 207 11.72 29.52 27.28
CA GLY A 207 12.83 28.65 26.89
C GLY A 207 13.22 27.61 27.95
N GLU A 208 12.58 27.62 29.12
CA GLU A 208 12.83 26.63 30.17
C GLU A 208 12.41 25.23 29.69
N SER A 209 13.25 24.23 29.95
CA SER A 209 13.00 22.86 29.52
C SER A 209 12.16 22.11 30.55
N VAL A 210 11.09 21.51 30.08
CA VAL A 210 10.10 20.78 30.89
C VAL A 210 9.87 19.41 30.29
N ILE A 211 9.50 18.46 31.14
CA ILE A 211 9.21 17.09 30.70
C ILE A 211 7.71 16.97 30.47
N ARG A 212 7.33 16.54 29.27
CA ARG A 212 5.94 16.22 28.98
C ARG A 212 5.57 14.88 29.62
N LEU A 213 4.57 14.91 30.49
CA LEU A 213 4.04 13.71 31.13
C LEU A 213 2.81 13.17 30.41
N ALA A 214 1.89 14.05 30.01
CA ALA A 214 0.65 13.66 29.36
C ALA A 214 -0.04 14.83 28.63
N HIS A 215 -1.00 14.49 27.77
CA HIS A 215 -1.91 15.45 27.16
C HIS A 215 -3.34 15.25 27.67
N GLN A 216 -4.01 16.35 27.98
CA GLN A 216 -5.41 16.36 28.37
C GLN A 216 -6.14 17.53 27.71
N GLY A 217 -6.72 17.27 26.54
CA GLY A 217 -7.39 18.30 25.74
C GLY A 217 -6.41 19.39 25.29
N ASN A 218 -6.70 20.65 25.64
CA ASN A 218 -5.86 21.81 25.32
C ASN A 218 -4.76 22.09 26.36
N TRP A 219 -4.61 21.21 27.35
CA TRP A 219 -3.62 21.33 28.40
C TRP A 219 -2.60 20.20 28.28
N THR A 220 -1.35 20.56 28.55
CA THR A 220 -0.24 19.62 28.63
C THR A 220 0.14 19.50 30.10
N LYS A 221 0.13 18.28 30.63
CA LYS A 221 0.65 18.01 31.96
C LYS A 221 2.17 17.93 31.86
N LEU A 222 2.83 18.79 32.61
CA LEU A 222 4.27 18.96 32.58
C LEU A 222 4.85 18.68 33.96
N GLN A 223 6.09 18.22 33.97
CA GLN A 223 6.94 18.19 35.14
C GLN A 223 8.12 19.11 34.92
N THR A 224 8.34 20.00 35.87
CA THR A 224 9.54 20.84 35.89
C THR A 224 10.76 20.01 36.29
N GLN A 225 11.96 20.50 36.01
CA GLN A 225 13.19 19.84 36.47
C GLN A 225 13.29 19.72 38.00
N LYS A 226 12.55 20.55 38.74
CA LYS A 226 12.48 20.51 40.21
C LYS A 226 11.49 19.46 40.75
N GLY A 227 10.78 18.78 39.86
CA GLY A 227 9.80 17.75 40.21
C GLY A 227 8.38 18.28 40.39
N ASP A 228 8.16 19.60 40.33
CA ASP A 228 6.82 20.18 40.43
C ASP A 228 6.00 19.81 39.19
N GLU A 229 4.79 19.32 39.42
CA GLU A 229 3.85 18.96 38.35
C GLU A 229 2.73 19.99 38.25
N GLY A 230 2.30 20.25 37.02
CA GLY A 230 1.13 21.07 36.80
C GLY A 230 0.72 21.11 35.34
N PHE A 231 -0.24 21.97 35.06
CA PHE A 231 -0.89 22.09 33.76
C PHE A 231 -0.55 23.43 33.14
N LEU A 232 -0.17 23.36 31.87
CA LEU A 232 0.05 24.53 31.04
C LEU A 232 -0.75 24.37 29.75
N PRO A 233 -1.34 25.44 29.21
CA PRO A 233 -1.98 25.36 27.91
C PRO A 233 -0.99 24.95 26.81
N LYS A 234 -1.44 24.11 25.88
CA LYS A 234 -0.60 23.46 24.86
C LYS A 234 0.23 24.43 24.02
N TRP A 235 -0.27 25.62 23.73
CA TRP A 235 0.42 26.61 22.88
C TRP A 235 1.61 27.30 23.55
N TYR A 236 1.75 27.19 24.87
CA TYR A 236 2.94 27.64 25.59
C TYR A 236 4.02 26.54 25.67
N VAL A 237 3.77 25.38 25.07
CA VAL A 237 4.69 24.24 25.09
C VAL A 237 4.94 23.79 23.66
N GLY A 238 6.19 23.86 23.23
CA GLY A 238 6.57 23.39 21.92
C GLY A 238 7.94 22.74 21.97
N LEU A 239 8.31 22.15 20.85
CA LEU A 239 9.69 21.75 20.65
C LEU A 239 10.57 23.02 20.76
N PRO A 240 11.84 22.89 21.18
CA PRO A 240 12.77 24.01 21.19
C PRO A 240 12.64 24.83 19.91
N ALA A 241 12.75 26.17 19.99
CA ALA A 241 12.50 27.12 18.91
C ALA A 241 13.27 26.88 17.59
N ASN A 242 14.10 25.84 17.53
CA ASN A 242 14.80 25.33 16.36
C ASN A 242 14.11 24.11 15.72
N SER A 243 12.84 23.82 16.01
CA SER A 243 12.12 22.69 15.41
C SER A 243 10.63 22.97 15.21
N GLU A 244 10.20 23.10 13.97
CA GLU A 244 8.80 23.28 13.56
C GLU A 244 8.46 22.24 12.48
N PRO A 245 7.29 21.56 12.53
CA PRO A 245 6.62 21.21 11.30
C PRO A 245 5.17 21.71 11.27
N GLU A 246 4.97 22.62 10.32
CA GLU A 246 3.78 23.29 9.86
C GLU A 246 2.62 22.34 9.47
N LYS A 247 1.38 22.78 9.70
CA LYS A 247 0.15 22.02 9.38
C LYS A 247 -0.25 22.28 7.93
N ILE A 248 0.23 21.42 7.03
CA ILE A 248 0.01 21.53 5.58
C ILE A 248 -1.46 21.21 5.23
N GLU A 249 -2.18 22.19 4.70
CA GLU A 249 -3.53 22.01 4.15
C GLU A 249 -3.48 21.13 2.90
N LYS A 250 -4.38 20.13 2.78
CA LYS A 250 -4.31 19.15 1.67
C LYS A 250 -4.65 19.83 0.34
N CYS A 251 -3.62 20.11 -0.47
CA CYS A 251 -3.79 20.65 -1.80
C CYS A 251 -4.55 19.66 -2.72
N ASN A 252 -5.69 20.09 -3.29
CA ASN A 252 -6.45 19.31 -4.25
C ASN A 252 -5.89 19.52 -5.67
N ARG A 253 -4.72 18.93 -5.96
CA ARG A 253 -4.15 18.94 -7.33
C ARG A 253 -4.85 17.89 -8.20
N PRO A 254 -5.07 18.16 -9.49
CA PRO A 254 -5.45 17.11 -10.44
C PRO A 254 -4.37 16.02 -10.40
N SER A 255 -4.77 14.74 -10.47
CA SER A 255 -3.79 13.65 -10.56
C SER A 255 -2.83 13.92 -11.72
N PRO A 256 -1.51 13.75 -11.55
CA PRO A 256 -0.62 13.77 -12.70
C PRO A 256 -0.98 12.61 -13.63
N MET A 257 -0.63 12.74 -14.92
CA MET A 257 -0.84 11.72 -15.96
C MET A 257 -2.32 11.41 -16.27
N GLN A 258 -3.16 12.44 -16.42
CA GLN A 258 -4.59 12.24 -16.74
C GLN A 258 -4.83 11.77 -18.18
N ASN A 259 -3.88 12.04 -19.08
CA ASN A 259 -3.98 11.66 -20.48
C ASN A 259 -2.68 11.06 -21.02
N VAL A 260 -2.83 10.36 -22.14
CA VAL A 260 -1.73 9.63 -22.81
C VAL A 260 -0.63 10.59 -23.25
N GLU A 261 -0.95 11.82 -23.63
CA GLU A 261 0.03 12.81 -24.08
C GLU A 261 0.96 13.27 -22.94
N GLN A 262 0.42 13.49 -21.74
CA GLN A 262 1.21 13.80 -20.54
C GLN A 262 2.13 12.64 -20.17
N PHE A 263 1.62 11.42 -20.24
CA PHE A 263 2.44 10.22 -20.00
C PHE A 263 3.57 10.08 -21.03
N GLN A 264 3.27 10.31 -22.32
CA GLN A 264 4.28 10.25 -23.38
C GLN A 264 5.35 11.34 -23.25
N LYS A 265 4.96 12.56 -22.86
CA LYS A 265 5.91 13.65 -22.58
C LYS A 265 6.82 13.34 -21.40
N LEU A 266 6.28 12.82 -20.31
CA LEU A 266 7.08 12.40 -19.15
C LEU A 266 8.02 11.25 -19.54
N LYS A 267 7.49 10.23 -20.23
CA LYS A 267 8.30 9.09 -20.67
C LYS A 267 9.45 9.55 -21.57
N ALA A 268 9.18 10.43 -22.54
CA ALA A 268 10.21 10.96 -23.42
C ALA A 268 11.29 11.76 -22.65
N SER A 269 10.90 12.52 -21.63
CA SER A 269 11.86 13.22 -20.75
C SER A 269 12.72 12.24 -19.96
N ILE A 270 12.10 11.23 -19.32
CA ILE A 270 12.81 10.20 -18.55
C ILE A 270 13.74 9.39 -19.47
N ASP A 271 13.25 8.97 -20.64
CA ASP A 271 14.03 8.25 -21.66
C ASP A 271 15.27 9.05 -22.07
N GLY A 272 15.11 10.36 -22.32
CA GLY A 272 16.23 11.24 -22.65
C GLY A 272 17.29 11.32 -21.54
N PHE A 273 16.88 11.27 -20.27
CA PHE A 273 17.82 11.24 -19.14
C PHE A 273 18.50 9.88 -18.97
N ILE A 274 17.75 8.79 -19.11
CA ILE A 274 18.26 7.43 -19.09
C ILE A 274 19.33 7.26 -20.19
N ASP A 275 19.05 7.74 -21.39
CA ASP A 275 19.99 7.69 -22.51
C ASP A 275 21.23 8.58 -22.24
N ALA A 276 21.07 9.76 -21.61
CA ALA A 276 22.18 10.64 -21.22
C ALA A 276 23.08 10.04 -20.12
N GLU A 277 22.52 9.26 -19.19
CA GLU A 277 23.26 8.52 -18.16
C GLU A 277 23.91 7.22 -18.68
N GLY A 278 23.79 6.95 -19.99
CA GLY A 278 24.36 5.79 -20.65
C GLY A 278 23.78 4.48 -20.12
N ILE A 279 22.48 4.48 -19.79
CA ILE A 279 21.75 3.30 -19.29
C ILE A 279 21.24 2.51 -20.49
N SER A 280 22.00 1.50 -20.92
CA SER A 280 21.66 0.68 -22.09
C SER A 280 21.07 -0.69 -21.76
N ASP A 281 21.25 -1.17 -20.53
CA ASP A 281 20.68 -2.45 -20.10
C ASP A 281 19.16 -2.35 -19.98
N LYS A 282 18.45 -3.31 -20.59
CA LYS A 282 16.99 -3.27 -20.71
C LYS A 282 16.28 -3.47 -19.38
N ASP A 283 16.74 -4.43 -18.57
CA ASP A 283 16.12 -4.71 -17.27
C ASP A 283 16.39 -3.56 -16.30
N PHE A 284 17.57 -2.94 -16.43
CA PHE A 284 17.94 -1.73 -15.72
C PHE A 284 17.07 -0.54 -16.13
N ARG A 285 16.82 -0.36 -17.43
CA ARG A 285 15.97 0.70 -17.97
C ARG A 285 14.52 0.56 -17.48
N ASP A 286 13.92 -0.62 -17.57
CA ASP A 286 12.54 -0.85 -17.12
C ASP A 286 12.38 -0.56 -15.61
N THR A 287 13.35 -1.01 -14.80
CA THR A 287 13.37 -0.74 -13.36
C THR A 287 13.53 0.76 -13.05
N THR A 288 14.41 1.43 -13.80
CA THR A 288 14.69 2.86 -13.63
C THR A 288 13.47 3.70 -14.05
N GLU A 289 12.78 3.34 -15.14
CA GLU A 289 11.56 3.99 -15.61
C GLU A 289 10.43 3.92 -14.56
N ASP A 290 10.24 2.76 -13.93
CA ASP A 290 9.25 2.55 -12.87
C ASP A 290 9.56 3.39 -11.61
N LEU A 291 10.82 3.38 -11.17
CA LEU A 291 11.29 4.15 -10.02
C LEU A 291 11.18 5.66 -10.26
N ALA A 292 11.61 6.13 -11.44
CA ALA A 292 11.52 7.52 -11.86
C ALA A 292 10.06 8.00 -11.92
N SER A 293 9.16 7.18 -12.46
CA SER A 293 7.73 7.50 -12.51
C SER A 293 7.11 7.63 -11.12
N GLY A 294 7.51 6.77 -10.18
CA GLY A 294 7.11 6.85 -8.78
C GLY A 294 7.65 8.10 -8.07
N ALA A 295 8.92 8.42 -8.27
CA ALA A 295 9.56 9.62 -7.71
C ALA A 295 8.90 10.90 -8.23
N TYR A 296 8.66 10.99 -9.54
CA TYR A 296 7.92 12.09 -10.17
C TYR A 296 6.51 12.25 -9.56
N PHE A 297 5.77 11.15 -9.41
CA PHE A 297 4.40 11.20 -8.88
C PHE A 297 4.37 11.72 -7.43
N LEU A 298 5.29 11.25 -6.59
CA LEU A 298 5.42 11.69 -5.21
C LEU A 298 5.77 13.18 -5.15
N ALA A 299 6.73 13.62 -5.95
CA ALA A 299 7.14 15.03 -6.03
C ALA A 299 6.00 15.95 -6.45
N TYR A 300 5.25 15.54 -7.47
CA TYR A 300 4.11 16.28 -7.99
C TYR A 300 3.02 16.50 -6.93
N LEU A 301 2.69 15.44 -6.17
CA LEU A 301 1.73 15.55 -5.08
C LEU A 301 2.26 16.35 -3.89
N ALA A 302 3.58 16.34 -3.68
CA ALA A 302 4.28 17.00 -2.57
C ALA A 302 4.88 18.36 -2.94
N ALA A 303 4.50 18.96 -4.08
CA ALA A 303 5.08 20.25 -4.50
C ALA A 303 4.56 21.47 -3.71
N ASP A 304 3.95 21.27 -2.53
CA ASP A 304 3.68 22.35 -1.57
C ASP A 304 4.90 22.55 -0.64
N ASP A 305 5.03 23.72 0.01
CA ASP A 305 6.24 24.08 0.77
C ASP A 305 6.59 23.07 1.88
N GLY A 306 5.59 22.36 2.43
CA GLY A 306 5.80 21.29 3.41
C GLY A 306 5.97 19.87 2.83
N GLY A 307 5.83 19.68 1.52
CA GLY A 307 6.06 18.39 0.85
C GLY A 307 7.51 18.21 0.39
N LYS A 308 8.27 19.30 0.20
CA LYS A 308 9.71 19.25 -0.07
C LYS A 308 10.50 18.58 1.07
N SER A 309 10.17 18.85 2.33
CA SER A 309 10.81 18.19 3.49
C SER A 309 10.47 16.70 3.58
N LYS A 310 9.23 16.30 3.25
CA LYS A 310 8.82 14.88 3.18
C LYS A 310 9.50 14.13 2.03
N ALA A 311 9.79 14.83 0.94
CA ALA A 311 10.54 14.29 -0.18
C ALA A 311 12.03 14.12 0.13
N VAL A 312 12.62 15.07 0.85
CA VAL A 312 13.98 14.93 1.40
C VAL A 312 14.05 13.71 2.32
N VAL A 313 13.04 13.49 3.18
CA VAL A 313 12.95 12.27 4.01
C VAL A 313 12.90 10.98 3.16
N LEU A 314 12.24 11.00 2.00
CA LEU A 314 12.23 9.87 1.08
C LEU A 314 13.60 9.63 0.44
N MET A 315 14.33 10.69 0.07
CA MET A 315 15.71 10.59 -0.42
C MET A 315 16.68 10.15 0.68
N ASP A 316 16.49 10.61 1.92
CA ASP A 316 17.28 10.20 3.08
C ASP A 316 17.02 8.73 3.45
N ALA A 317 15.78 8.25 3.30
CA ALA A 317 15.45 6.84 3.47
C ALA A 317 16.06 5.94 2.38
N VAL A 318 16.27 6.48 1.18
CA VAL A 318 17.02 5.81 0.11
C VAL A 318 18.51 5.75 0.50
N ASN A 319 19.03 6.77 1.19
CA ASN A 319 20.38 6.80 1.75
C ASN A 319 20.51 6.14 3.15
N ASP A 320 19.59 5.24 3.55
CA ASP A 320 19.60 4.62 4.89
C ASP A 320 20.89 3.78 5.10
N PRO A 321 21.66 4.02 6.18
CA PRO A 321 22.88 3.27 6.50
C PRO A 321 22.66 1.76 6.68
N LYS A 322 21.43 1.28 6.84
CA LYS A 322 21.11 -0.16 6.82
C LYS A 322 21.27 -0.80 5.44
N ILE A 323 21.23 -0.01 4.37
CA ILE A 323 21.50 -0.49 3.02
C ILE A 323 23.00 -0.76 2.85
N GLU A 324 23.87 0.02 3.50
CA GLU A 324 25.32 -0.23 3.54
C GLU A 324 25.66 -1.58 4.20
N ASP A 325 24.96 -1.97 5.27
CA ASP A 325 25.13 -3.28 5.91
C ASP A 325 24.79 -4.43 4.94
N THR A 326 23.86 -4.19 4.02
CA THR A 326 23.51 -5.17 2.97
C THR A 326 24.58 -5.21 1.87
N PHE A 327 25.15 -4.07 1.48
CA PHE A 327 26.24 -4.00 0.51
C PHE A 327 27.55 -4.61 1.03
N SER A 328 27.79 -4.56 2.33
CA SER A 328 28.99 -5.15 2.95
C SER A 328 29.15 -6.66 2.70
N LYS A 329 28.05 -7.35 2.33
CA LYS A 329 28.01 -8.80 2.06
C LYS A 329 28.36 -9.16 0.61
N LEU A 330 28.48 -8.18 -0.27
CA LEU A 330 28.83 -8.36 -1.68
C LEU A 330 30.34 -8.31 -1.90
N SER A 331 30.82 -8.92 -2.99
CA SER A 331 32.22 -8.75 -3.43
C SER A 331 32.52 -7.31 -3.83
N ALA A 332 33.79 -6.91 -3.84
CA ALA A 332 34.18 -5.53 -4.17
C ALA A 332 33.70 -5.08 -5.58
N SER A 333 33.69 -5.99 -6.55
CA SER A 333 33.17 -5.71 -7.90
C SER A 333 31.65 -5.57 -7.93
N GLU A 334 30.93 -6.43 -7.20
CA GLU A 334 29.46 -6.33 -7.07
C GLU A 334 29.06 -5.06 -6.29
N GLN A 335 29.85 -4.64 -5.31
CA GLN A 335 29.64 -3.38 -4.61
C GLN A 335 29.82 -2.18 -5.54
N ASP A 336 30.84 -2.19 -6.40
CA ASP A 336 31.11 -1.10 -7.35
C ASP A 336 30.01 -1.02 -8.43
N GLU A 337 29.58 -2.19 -8.94
CA GLU A 337 28.46 -2.29 -9.87
C GLU A 337 27.15 -1.83 -9.22
N MET A 338 26.85 -2.27 -8.00
CA MET A 338 25.67 -1.83 -7.25
C MET A 338 25.70 -0.35 -6.90
N ARG A 339 26.87 0.22 -6.57
CA ARG A 339 27.02 1.65 -6.31
C ARG A 339 26.81 2.47 -7.58
N THR A 340 27.37 2.03 -8.70
CA THR A 340 27.17 2.66 -10.01
C THR A 340 25.71 2.56 -10.44
N TRP A 341 25.09 1.39 -10.26
CA TRP A 341 23.67 1.15 -10.50
C TRP A 341 22.79 2.07 -9.65
N TYR A 342 23.11 2.17 -8.36
CA TYR A 342 22.37 2.98 -7.39
C TYR A 342 22.54 4.47 -7.67
N SER A 343 23.75 4.94 -7.96
CA SER A 343 23.99 6.35 -8.27
C SER A 343 23.26 6.80 -9.53
N LYS A 344 23.24 5.96 -10.57
CA LYS A 344 22.49 6.22 -11.81
C LYS A 344 20.99 6.24 -11.57
N ASN A 345 20.45 5.28 -10.81
CA ASN A 345 19.02 5.31 -10.43
C ASN A 345 18.69 6.55 -9.61
N LEU A 346 19.55 6.90 -8.66
CA LEU A 346 19.34 8.07 -7.81
C LEU A 346 19.34 9.36 -8.64
N ALA A 347 20.25 9.48 -9.62
CA ALA A 347 20.28 10.61 -10.55
C ALA A 347 18.98 10.72 -11.35
N VAL A 348 18.50 9.61 -11.94
CA VAL A 348 17.26 9.59 -12.72
C VAL A 348 16.04 9.86 -11.83
N MET A 349 15.96 9.24 -10.65
CA MET A 349 14.88 9.47 -9.68
C MET A 349 14.87 10.93 -9.19
N SER A 350 16.03 11.49 -8.86
CA SER A 350 16.16 12.90 -8.46
C SER A 350 15.68 13.81 -9.58
N LYS A 351 16.04 13.52 -10.83
CA LYS A 351 15.60 14.34 -11.96
C LYS A 351 14.11 14.24 -12.21
N ALA A 352 13.55 13.02 -12.14
CA ALA A 352 12.13 12.79 -12.24
C ALA A 352 11.36 13.46 -11.09
N PHE A 353 11.94 13.46 -9.89
CA PHE A 353 11.44 14.18 -8.73
C PHE A 353 11.39 15.69 -9.00
N ASP A 354 12.49 16.30 -9.46
CA ASP A 354 12.54 17.73 -9.79
C ASP A 354 11.48 18.11 -10.83
N LEU A 355 11.33 17.28 -11.89
CA LEU A 355 10.29 17.47 -12.91
C LEU A 355 8.88 17.42 -12.32
N GLY A 356 8.59 16.43 -11.48
CA GLY A 356 7.29 16.30 -10.82
C GLY A 356 7.00 17.50 -9.92
N TYR A 357 8.00 17.95 -9.17
CA TYR A 357 7.90 19.12 -8.32
C TYR A 357 7.63 20.39 -9.13
N GLU A 358 8.42 20.67 -10.18
CA GLU A 358 8.24 21.84 -11.04
C GLU A 358 6.85 21.87 -11.69
N GLU A 359 6.36 20.73 -12.16
CA GLU A 359 5.03 20.63 -12.77
C GLU A 359 3.91 20.75 -11.75
N GLY A 360 4.06 20.15 -10.56
CA GLY A 360 3.13 20.30 -9.45
C GLY A 360 3.05 21.74 -8.94
N ALA A 361 4.18 22.45 -8.88
CA ALA A 361 4.27 23.83 -8.43
C ALA A 361 3.63 24.83 -9.39
N LYS A 362 3.60 24.52 -10.71
CA LYS A 362 2.94 25.35 -11.73
C LYS A 362 1.41 25.33 -11.64
N LEU A 363 0.83 24.34 -10.96
CA LEU A 363 -0.61 24.19 -10.85
C LEU A 363 -1.12 24.89 -9.59
N PRO A 364 -2.11 25.80 -9.72
CA PRO A 364 -2.65 26.49 -8.56
C PRO A 364 -3.28 25.47 -7.61
N CYS A 365 -2.84 25.46 -6.35
CA CYS A 365 -3.53 24.73 -5.31
C CYS A 365 -4.92 25.37 -5.15
N ASN A 366 -5.97 24.61 -5.48
CA ASN A 366 -7.32 25.02 -5.15
C ASN A 366 -7.61 24.59 -3.70
N PRO A 367 -7.72 25.52 -2.75
CA PRO A 367 -8.22 25.20 -1.42
C PRO A 367 -9.71 24.91 -1.58
N ASN A 368 -10.09 23.64 -1.51
CA ASN A 368 -11.50 23.24 -1.47
C ASN A 368 -12.16 23.66 -0.16
#